data_AF-A0A9E3A705-F1
#
_entry.id   AF-A0A9E3A705-F1
#
_cell.length_a   1.000
_cell.length_b   1.000
_cell.length_c   1.000
_cell.angle_alpha   90.00
_cell.angle_beta   90.00
_cell.angle_gamma   90.00
#
_symmetry.space_group_name_H-M   'P 1'
#
loop_
_entity.id
_entity.type
_entity.pdbx_description
1 polymer ?
#
loop_
_entity_poly.entity_id
_entity_poly.type
_entity_poly.pdbx_seq_one_letter_code
_entity_poly.pdbx_strand_id
1 'polypeptide(L)'
;MIIAVGPRGGKVEEVDATYTAEWNSVSSPTGRVFNPDQGLFRFPLRPGDEHDWKYDMKDPTEGAFEVRFTRHVRVIGWEDVKVPAGTFRALKIVSEGPFQRVDLPVAGNATETAWYAPEVKRFVKWTFENSTAKGRNLWWGIELTEYKVQ
;
A
#
# COMPACT_ATOMS: atom_id res chain seq x y z
N MET A 1 2.10 12.47 -11.47
CA MET A 1 3.10 12.19 -10.43
C MET A 1 2.76 13.07 -9.25
N ILE A 2 2.49 12.49 -8.08
CA ILE A 2 2.27 13.26 -6.84
C ILE A 2 3.46 12.95 -5.93
N ILE A 3 4.10 13.99 -5.40
CA ILE A 3 5.23 13.88 -4.49
C ILE A 3 4.76 14.24 -3.08
N ALA A 4 5.01 13.38 -2.10
CA ALA A 4 4.74 13.65 -0.69
C ALA A 4 6.00 13.45 0.15
N VAL A 5 6.29 14.40 1.05
CA VAL A 5 7.49 14.42 1.90
C VAL A 5 7.10 14.09 3.35
N GLY A 6 7.87 13.22 4.02
CA GLY A 6 7.70 12.91 5.45
C GLY A 6 9.04 12.71 6.17
N PRO A 7 9.10 12.69 7.52
CA PRO A 7 10.37 12.53 8.25
C PRO A 7 10.79 11.06 8.42
N ARG A 8 12.10 10.80 8.57
CA ARG A 8 12.68 9.47 8.84
C ARG A 8 13.61 9.48 10.07
N GLY A 9 13.30 8.68 11.09
CA GLY A 9 14.24 8.39 12.19
C GLY A 9 14.66 9.57 13.08
N GLY A 10 13.80 10.58 13.25
CA GLY A 10 14.09 11.74 14.12
C GLY A 10 15.08 12.76 13.54
N LYS A 11 15.58 12.52 12.32
CA LYS A 11 16.20 13.54 11.47
C LYS A 11 15.20 13.88 10.36
N VAL A 12 15.03 15.16 10.07
CA VAL A 12 14.21 15.61 8.94
C VAL A 12 15.04 15.40 7.67
N GLU A 13 15.14 14.16 7.22
CA GLU A 13 15.49 13.89 5.83
C GLU A 13 14.19 13.98 5.02
N GLU A 14 14.15 14.92 4.07
CA GLU A 14 13.06 14.97 3.10
C GLU A 14 13.11 13.70 2.27
N VAL A 15 12.11 12.84 2.43
CA VAL A 15 11.96 11.63 1.62
C VAL A 15 10.77 11.75 0.70
N ASP A 16 11.04 11.72 -0.60
CA ASP A 16 10.02 11.82 -1.64
C ASP A 16 9.29 10.49 -1.85
N ALA A 17 7.97 10.51 -1.63
CA ALA A 17 7.08 9.46 -2.09
C ALA A 17 6.46 9.84 -3.43
N THR A 18 6.61 8.99 -4.44
CA THR A 18 6.04 9.20 -5.76
C THR A 18 4.83 8.29 -5.95
N TYR A 19 3.73 8.86 -6.44
CA TYR A 19 2.53 8.11 -6.80
C TYR A 19 2.14 8.25 -8.28
N THR A 20 1.51 7.21 -8.82
CA THR A 20 0.76 7.28 -10.08
C THR A 20 -0.44 8.23 -9.92
N ALA A 21 -1.11 8.58 -11.02
CA ALA A 21 -2.35 9.36 -10.98
C ALA A 21 -3.48 8.65 -10.22
N GLU A 22 -3.41 7.32 -10.11
CA GLU A 22 -4.35 6.47 -9.39
C GLU A 22 -3.93 6.23 -7.94
N TRP A 23 -2.93 6.94 -7.42
CA TRP A 23 -2.39 6.79 -6.06
C TRP A 23 -1.62 5.50 -5.77
N ASN A 24 -1.24 4.72 -6.77
CA ASN A 24 -0.33 3.60 -6.55
C ASN A 24 1.08 4.12 -6.29
N SER A 25 1.76 3.57 -5.27
CA SER A 25 3.13 3.97 -4.97
C SER A 25 4.08 3.50 -6.06
N VAL A 26 4.91 4.42 -6.54
CA VAL A 26 6.09 4.19 -7.39
C VAL A 26 7.36 4.28 -6.54
N SER A 27 7.38 5.21 -5.57
CA SER A 27 8.38 5.24 -4.49
C SER A 27 7.72 5.52 -3.15
N SER A 28 8.26 4.94 -2.07
CA SER A 28 7.81 5.21 -0.70
C SER A 28 8.69 6.27 -0.01
N PRO A 29 8.22 6.89 1.10
CA PRO A 29 9.07 7.69 1.97
C PRO A 29 10.26 6.92 2.56
N THR A 30 10.23 5.58 2.56
CA THR A 30 11.38 4.79 3.00
C THR A 30 12.41 4.57 1.89
N GLY A 31 12.23 5.20 0.72
CA GLY A 31 13.08 5.02 -0.46
C GLY A 31 12.84 3.72 -1.23
N ARG A 32 11.83 2.93 -0.86
CA ARG A 32 11.50 1.71 -1.62
C ARG A 32 10.94 2.10 -2.97
N VAL A 33 11.34 1.38 -4.02
CA VAL A 33 10.89 1.60 -5.40
C VAL A 33 10.04 0.41 -5.83
N PHE A 34 8.91 0.70 -6.47
CA PHE A 34 7.97 -0.29 -6.99
C PHE A 34 7.98 -0.20 -8.52
N ASN A 35 8.09 -1.34 -9.20
CA ASN A 35 8.08 -1.41 -10.66
C ASN A 35 7.06 -2.45 -11.14
N PRO A 36 6.05 -2.07 -11.95
CA PRO A 36 5.77 -0.70 -12.43
C PRO A 36 5.24 0.24 -11.32
N ASP A 37 4.40 -0.26 -10.42
CA ASP A 37 3.86 0.41 -9.23
C ASP A 37 3.12 -0.63 -8.35
N GLN A 38 2.56 -0.27 -7.19
CA GLN A 38 1.86 -1.22 -6.32
C GLN A 38 0.55 -1.80 -6.90
N GLY A 39 -0.10 -1.12 -7.85
CA GLY A 39 -1.33 -1.55 -8.53
C GLY A 39 -2.52 -1.87 -7.63
N LEU A 40 -2.62 -1.25 -6.44
CA LEU A 40 -3.73 -1.46 -5.53
C LEU A 40 -5.02 -0.77 -5.98
N PHE A 41 -4.89 0.42 -6.57
CA PHE A 41 -6.01 1.22 -7.04
C PHE A 41 -6.05 1.25 -8.56
N ARG A 42 -7.23 1.03 -9.13
CA ARG A 42 -7.50 1.15 -10.56
C ARG A 42 -8.84 1.84 -10.73
N PHE A 43 -8.85 3.09 -11.16
CA PHE A 43 -10.09 3.86 -11.22
C PHE A 43 -10.85 3.61 -12.53
N PRO A 44 -12.19 3.61 -12.51
CA PRO A 44 -13.05 3.78 -11.33
C PRO A 44 -13.06 2.53 -10.44
N LEU A 45 -13.10 2.70 -9.11
CA LEU A 45 -13.23 1.59 -8.17
C LEU A 45 -14.72 1.28 -7.94
N ARG A 46 -15.21 0.14 -8.43
CA ARG A 46 -16.59 -0.30 -8.25
C ARG A 46 -16.64 -1.61 -7.46
N PRO A 47 -17.61 -1.78 -6.53
CA PRO A 47 -17.81 -3.07 -5.87
C PRO A 47 -17.91 -4.21 -6.89
N GLY A 48 -17.11 -5.27 -6.69
CA GLY A 48 -17.00 -6.41 -7.59
C GLY A 48 -15.91 -6.30 -8.66
N ASP A 49 -15.22 -5.16 -8.79
CA ASP A 49 -14.06 -5.06 -9.67
C ASP A 49 -12.90 -5.91 -9.13
N GLU A 50 -12.24 -6.63 -10.02
CA GLU A 50 -11.07 -7.46 -9.68
C GLU A 50 -9.99 -7.36 -10.76
N HIS A 51 -8.73 -7.45 -10.35
CA HIS A 51 -7.60 -7.51 -11.27
C HIS A 51 -6.38 -8.21 -10.67
N ASP A 52 -5.58 -8.82 -11.53
CA ASP A 52 -4.28 -9.33 -11.15
C ASP A 52 -3.19 -8.28 -11.41
N TRP A 53 -2.23 -8.20 -10.51
CA TRP A 53 -1.10 -7.29 -10.62
C TRP A 53 0.21 -7.95 -10.21
N LYS A 54 1.29 -7.63 -10.93
CA LYS A 54 2.63 -8.11 -10.61
C LYS A 54 3.56 -6.91 -10.55
N TYR A 55 4.35 -6.84 -9.49
CA TYR A 55 5.34 -5.79 -9.33
C TYR A 55 6.54 -6.29 -8.54
N ASP A 56 7.67 -5.65 -8.78
CA ASP A 56 8.88 -5.81 -8.00
C ASP A 56 9.03 -4.64 -7.05
N MET A 57 9.41 -4.91 -5.80
CA MET A 57 9.78 -3.90 -4.81
C MET A 57 11.27 -4.02 -4.52
N LYS A 58 11.99 -2.91 -4.69
CA LYS A 58 13.41 -2.79 -4.35
C LYS A 58 13.57 -1.86 -3.15
N ASP A 59 14.29 -2.32 -2.14
CA ASP A 59 14.74 -1.46 -1.04
C ASP A 59 16.22 -1.10 -1.29
N PRO A 60 16.56 0.15 -1.62
CA PRO A 60 17.92 0.55 -1.97
C PRO A 60 18.81 0.88 -0.76
N THR A 61 18.30 0.77 0.48
CA THR A 61 19.10 1.05 1.68
C THR A 61 20.16 -0.02 1.93
N GLU A 62 21.05 0.22 2.89
CA GLU A 62 22.02 -0.79 3.36
C GLU A 62 21.29 -2.09 3.74
N GLY A 63 21.74 -3.23 3.20
CA GLY A 63 20.97 -4.49 3.22
C GLY A 63 19.95 -4.63 2.08
N ALA A 64 20.22 -3.96 0.95
CA ALA A 64 19.35 -3.87 -0.21
C ALA A 64 18.77 -5.22 -0.64
N PHE A 65 17.49 -5.20 -0.97
CA PHE A 65 16.79 -6.42 -1.35
C PHE A 65 15.67 -6.17 -2.34
N GLU A 66 15.29 -7.24 -3.04
CA GLU A 66 14.24 -7.23 -4.04
C GLU A 66 13.20 -8.30 -3.71
N VAL A 67 11.93 -7.93 -3.80
CA VAL A 67 10.79 -8.82 -3.59
C VAL A 67 9.88 -8.74 -4.81
N ARG A 68 9.52 -9.90 -5.37
CA ARG A 68 8.47 -10.00 -6.38
C ARG A 68 7.15 -10.27 -5.73
N PHE A 69 6.12 -9.56 -6.14
CA PHE A 69 4.75 -9.76 -5.71
C PHE A 69 3.87 -10.19 -6.88
N THR A 70 2.99 -11.16 -6.62
CA THR A 70 1.83 -11.43 -7.46
C THR A 70 0.59 -11.21 -6.61
N ARG A 71 -0.28 -10.31 -7.06
CA ARG A 71 -1.45 -9.84 -6.33
C ARG A 71 -2.72 -10.15 -7.11
N HIS A 72 -3.73 -10.57 -6.39
CA HIS A 72 -5.10 -10.58 -6.83
C HIS A 72 -5.85 -9.52 -6.02
N VAL A 73 -6.30 -8.46 -6.68
CA VAL A 73 -6.93 -7.29 -6.07
C VAL A 73 -8.43 -7.36 -6.31
N ARG A 74 -9.21 -7.10 -5.26
CA ARG A 74 -10.68 -7.14 -5.28
C ARG A 74 -11.25 -5.93 -4.55
N VAL A 75 -12.20 -5.27 -5.19
CA VAL A 75 -13.00 -4.19 -4.60
C VAL A 75 -14.23 -4.81 -3.95
N ILE A 76 -14.21 -4.93 -2.62
CA ILE A 76 -15.21 -5.68 -1.86
C ILE A 76 -16.54 -4.94 -1.80
N GLY A 77 -16.51 -3.67 -1.44
CA GLY A 77 -17.74 -2.89 -1.22
C GLY A 77 -17.58 -1.79 -0.20
N TRP A 78 -18.70 -1.11 0.07
CA TRP A 78 -18.74 0.06 0.94
C TRP A 78 -18.97 -0.32 2.40
N GLU A 79 -18.19 0.27 3.31
CA GLU A 79 -18.38 0.18 4.76
C GLU A 79 -18.06 1.51 5.45
N ASP A 80 -18.58 1.67 6.66
CA ASP A 80 -18.27 2.84 7.49
C ASP A 80 -17.01 2.56 8.30
N VAL A 81 -16.00 3.39 8.14
CA VAL A 81 -14.68 3.22 8.74
C VAL A 81 -14.41 4.36 9.72
N LYS A 82 -14.20 4.00 10.99
CA LYS A 82 -13.83 4.94 12.05
C LYS A 82 -12.30 4.98 12.20
N VAL A 83 -11.73 6.19 12.11
CA VAL A 83 -10.31 6.51 12.29
C VAL A 83 -10.18 7.77 13.16
N PRO A 84 -8.98 8.17 13.61
CA PRO A 84 -8.85 9.36 14.44
C PRO A 84 -9.37 10.65 13.78
N ALA A 85 -9.30 10.77 12.45
CA ALA A 85 -9.86 11.91 11.71
C ALA A 85 -11.40 11.93 11.61
N GLY A 86 -12.11 10.87 12.05
CA GLY A 86 -13.57 10.78 11.99
C GLY A 86 -14.08 9.45 11.44
N THR A 87 -15.35 9.45 11.01
CA THR A 87 -16.00 8.30 10.37
C THR A 87 -16.24 8.60 8.91
N PHE A 88 -15.83 7.69 8.02
CA PHE A 88 -15.93 7.86 6.57
C PHE A 88 -16.66 6.69 5.93
N ARG A 89 -17.49 6.99 4.93
CA ARG A 89 -18.03 5.97 4.02
C ARG A 89 -16.94 5.62 3.00
N ALA A 90 -16.31 4.45 3.17
CA ALA A 90 -15.15 4.05 2.40
C ALA A 90 -15.38 2.74 1.65
N LEU A 91 -14.75 2.63 0.49
CA LEU A 91 -14.74 1.44 -0.33
C LEU A 91 -13.54 0.57 0.10
N LYS A 92 -13.80 -0.68 0.48
CA LYS A 92 -12.78 -1.63 0.89
C LYS A 92 -12.18 -2.34 -0.32
N ILE A 93 -10.86 -2.27 -0.45
CA ILE A 93 -10.07 -2.96 -1.46
C ILE A 93 -9.14 -3.93 -0.76
N VAL A 94 -9.13 -5.19 -1.19
CA VAL A 94 -8.26 -6.25 -0.65
C VAL A 94 -7.35 -6.72 -1.78
N SER A 95 -6.06 -6.79 -1.51
CA SER A 95 -5.03 -7.34 -2.39
C SER A 95 -4.33 -8.47 -1.66
N GLU A 96 -4.36 -9.67 -2.24
CA GLU A 96 -3.75 -10.85 -1.63
C GLU A 96 -2.91 -11.61 -2.65
N GLY A 97 -1.92 -12.36 -2.17
CA GLY A 97 -1.15 -13.25 -3.03
C GLY A 97 0.28 -13.44 -2.58
N PRO A 98 1.04 -14.26 -3.33
CA PRO A 98 2.37 -14.64 -2.93
C PRO A 98 3.38 -13.51 -3.12
N PHE A 99 4.43 -13.56 -2.30
CA PHE A 99 5.64 -12.78 -2.49
C PHE A 99 6.87 -13.69 -2.43
N GLN A 100 7.94 -13.30 -3.12
CA GLN A 100 9.20 -14.02 -3.15
C GLN A 100 10.39 -13.05 -3.11
N ARG A 101 11.30 -13.26 -2.18
CA ARG A 101 12.62 -12.60 -2.18
C ARG A 101 13.44 -13.12 -3.36
N VAL A 102 14.08 -12.20 -4.07
CA VAL A 102 14.92 -12.54 -5.24
C VAL A 102 16.30 -13.03 -4.80
N ASP A 103 16.80 -12.49 -3.69
CA ASP A 103 18.13 -12.75 -3.13
C ASP A 103 18.18 -13.95 -2.17
N LEU A 104 17.04 -14.34 -1.60
CA LEU A 104 16.94 -15.41 -0.60
C LEU A 104 15.78 -16.36 -0.93
N PRO A 105 15.85 -17.65 -0.53
CA PRO A 105 14.75 -18.60 -0.67
C PRO A 105 13.64 -18.36 0.37
N VAL A 106 13.19 -17.11 0.49
CA VAL A 106 12.13 -16.67 1.38
C VAL A 106 10.93 -16.30 0.53
N ALA A 107 9.85 -17.04 0.72
CA ALA A 107 8.58 -16.80 0.07
C ALA A 107 7.44 -16.92 1.08
N GLY A 108 6.30 -16.35 0.72
CA GLY A 108 5.16 -16.30 1.61
C GLY A 108 3.94 -15.72 0.92
N ASN A 109 2.89 -15.47 1.71
CA ASN A 109 1.70 -14.76 1.27
C ASN A 109 1.65 -13.40 1.96
N ALA A 110 1.10 -12.41 1.28
CA ALA A 110 0.83 -11.12 1.86
C ALA A 110 -0.58 -10.68 1.55
N THR A 111 -1.23 -10.06 2.52
CA THR A 111 -2.54 -9.45 2.39
C THR A 111 -2.38 -7.96 2.66
N GLU A 112 -2.96 -7.17 1.79
CA GLU A 112 -2.99 -5.73 1.84
C GLU A 112 -4.46 -5.30 1.74
N THR A 113 -4.89 -4.37 2.59
CA THR A 113 -6.27 -3.87 2.57
C THR A 113 -6.27 -2.37 2.72
N ALA A 114 -6.93 -1.67 1.80
CA ALA A 114 -7.09 -0.23 1.85
C ALA A 114 -8.58 0.14 1.84
N TRP A 115 -8.90 1.23 2.51
CA TRP A 115 -10.25 1.79 2.57
C TRP A 115 -10.25 3.16 1.92
N TYR A 116 -10.66 3.23 0.66
CA TYR A 116 -10.69 4.46 -0.12
C TYR A 116 -11.95 5.28 0.16
N ALA A 117 -11.80 6.53 0.60
CA ALA A 117 -12.92 7.45 0.81
C ALA A 117 -12.89 8.57 -0.26
N PRO A 118 -13.91 8.65 -1.14
CA PRO A 118 -13.96 9.70 -2.17
C PRO A 118 -13.99 11.12 -1.61
N GLU A 119 -14.58 11.31 -0.43
CA GLU A 119 -14.69 12.62 0.26
C GLU A 119 -13.32 13.27 0.48
N VAL A 120 -12.31 12.48 0.81
CA VAL A 120 -10.92 12.95 1.02
C VAL A 120 -10.01 12.60 -0.17
N LYS A 121 -10.57 12.02 -1.24
CA LYS A 121 -9.87 11.56 -2.46
C LYS A 121 -8.64 10.68 -2.15
N ARG A 122 -8.70 9.93 -1.05
CA ARG A 122 -7.59 9.12 -0.53
C ARG A 122 -8.09 7.98 0.34
N PHE A 123 -7.22 7.03 0.66
CA PHE A 123 -7.52 6.02 1.67
C PHE A 123 -7.53 6.65 3.07
N VAL A 124 -8.47 6.21 3.90
CA VAL A 124 -8.56 6.61 5.31
C VAL A 124 -7.89 5.60 6.23
N LYS A 125 -7.71 4.36 5.74
CA LYS A 125 -7.02 3.28 6.44
C LYS A 125 -6.32 2.40 5.42
N TRP A 126 -5.18 1.84 5.79
CA TRP A 126 -4.46 0.85 5.00
C TRP A 126 -3.70 -0.09 5.94
N THR A 127 -3.92 -1.39 5.80
CA THR A 127 -3.22 -2.44 6.54
C THR A 127 -2.47 -3.37 5.61
N PHE A 128 -1.37 -3.92 6.10
CA PHE A 128 -0.61 -4.95 5.43
C PHE A 128 -0.17 -6.00 6.44
N GLU A 129 -0.21 -7.24 6.01
CA GLU A 129 0.39 -8.33 6.74
C GLU A 129 1.01 -9.33 5.78
N ASN A 130 2.02 -10.06 6.26
CA ASN A 130 2.57 -11.17 5.53
C ASN A 130 2.92 -12.35 6.43
N SER A 131 2.95 -13.52 5.81
CA SER A 131 3.32 -14.78 6.44
C SER A 131 4.24 -15.57 5.53
N THR A 132 5.14 -16.33 6.14
CA THR A 132 6.01 -17.30 5.46
C THR A 132 5.80 -18.66 6.09
N ALA A 133 6.48 -19.69 5.57
CA ALA A 133 6.47 -21.03 6.18
C ALA A 133 6.89 -21.04 7.67
N LYS A 134 7.61 -20.01 8.14
CA LYS A 134 8.04 -19.86 9.53
C LYS A 134 7.03 -19.09 10.42
N GLY A 135 5.91 -18.62 9.86
CA GLY A 135 4.89 -17.83 10.56
C GLY A 135 4.73 -16.41 10.01
N ARG A 136 3.97 -15.56 10.72
CA ARG A 136 3.76 -14.14 10.37
C ARG A 136 5.06 -13.34 10.55
N ASN A 137 5.47 -12.57 9.55
CA ASN A 137 6.75 -11.83 9.59
C ASN A 137 6.57 -10.34 9.85
N LEU A 138 5.61 -9.70 9.18
CA LEU A 138 5.39 -8.26 9.22
C LEU A 138 3.90 -7.98 9.28
N TRP A 139 3.55 -7.00 10.10
CA TRP A 139 2.23 -6.40 10.16
C TRP A 139 2.40 -4.90 10.35
N TRP A 140 1.69 -4.10 9.57
CA TRP A 140 1.61 -2.65 9.78
C TRP A 140 0.23 -2.15 9.38
N GLY A 141 -0.15 -0.99 9.94
CA GLY A 141 -1.38 -0.30 9.62
C GLY A 141 -1.18 1.20 9.74
N ILE A 142 -1.86 1.95 8.86
CA ILE A 142 -1.92 3.41 8.89
C ILE A 142 -3.39 3.84 8.87
N GLU A 143 -3.67 4.91 9.60
CA GLU A 143 -5.00 5.51 9.70
C GLU A 143 -4.89 7.02 9.53
N LEU A 144 -5.90 7.63 8.91
CA LEU A 144 -5.97 9.06 8.71
C LEU A 144 -6.21 9.75 10.06
N THR A 145 -5.29 10.64 10.43
CA THR A 145 -5.35 11.39 11.69
C THR A 145 -5.94 12.78 11.52
N GLU A 146 -5.67 13.43 10.40
CA GLU A 146 -6.18 14.75 10.06
C GLU A 146 -6.26 14.93 8.54
N TYR A 147 -7.15 15.81 8.08
CA TYR A 147 -7.23 16.23 6.68
C TYR A 147 -7.82 17.64 6.59
N LYS A 148 -7.53 18.33 5.48
CA LYS A 148 -8.20 19.57 5.09
C LYS A 148 -8.61 19.43 3.63
N VAL A 149 -9.89 19.57 3.36
CA VAL A 149 -10.39 19.65 1.98
C VAL A 149 -10.14 21.09 1.51
N GLN A 150 -9.50 21.24 0.34
CA GLN A 150 -9.38 22.53 -0.35
C GLN A 150 -10.67 22.87 -1.07
#